data_AF-A0A662UTI9-F1
#
_entry.id   AF-A0A662UTI9-F1
#
_cell.length_a   1.000
_cell.length_b   1.000
_cell.length_c   1.000
_cell.angle_alpha   90.00
_cell.angle_beta   90.00
_cell.angle_gamma   90.00
#
_symmetry.space_group_name_H-M   'P 1'
#
loop_
_entity.id
_entity.type
_entity.pdbx_description
1 polymer ?
#
loop_
_entity_poly.entity_id
_entity_poly.type
_entity_poly.pdbx_seq_one_letter_code
_entity_poly.pdbx_strand_id
1 'polypeptide(L)'
;ELVVGILPLRAVGSVYLVVSFKPWARPDVSTLESIIESAFEVAEVGKVVSEVLRATKGVSQLPRPKAQHVDCEVRLILVNAFAELPRLVGKPIRGKLGEVLREARSYEGISFTASIESIALSQYHPARRGDGGFKLVDLDEFNYVGMVKMDLDRFGDVRALYSGSLSRLVTLSNLVTNVINGKAYLHVFRELSRVGESGFYGVVVLYAGGDDVAVYGEWREVLRFAEEMYNYLHEALYPLTSTSAVDIDRYSYPILELYSRVAQLLGMGKEMGRGGVVILGRSPGYVCVGGGGCRKVLTRPVRRDTPGVSEDVVYSSWCLETLNRALNRVNELQSYLREIDVLARIGYESLSLDFEKPSLAPSARELEALVRLEIAYSYIWSRRGEKLGELAEKLLGRNHESVLPKYPIKEGGPPLTEALRSLINAKPLLDLIALAIRQERS
;
A
#
# COMPACT_ATOMS: atom_id res chain seq x y z
N GLU A 1 23.66 21.40 19.71
CA GLU A 1 24.86 20.53 19.86
C GLU A 1 24.99 19.63 18.65
N LEU A 2 26.19 19.57 18.07
CA LEU A 2 26.47 18.81 16.86
C LEU A 2 27.09 17.46 17.22
N VAL A 3 26.41 16.37 16.86
CA VAL A 3 26.88 14.99 17.11
C VAL A 3 27.32 14.38 15.80
N VAL A 4 28.61 14.08 15.67
CA VAL A 4 29.20 13.43 14.48
C VAL A 4 29.49 11.96 14.81
N GLY A 5 28.80 11.04 14.12
CA GLY A 5 29.08 9.61 14.15
C GLY A 5 29.80 9.17 12.87
N ILE A 6 30.91 8.46 13.02
CA ILE A 6 31.66 7.89 11.88
C ILE A 6 31.56 6.37 11.96
N LEU A 7 30.96 5.74 10.94
CA LEU A 7 30.78 4.30 10.81
C LEU A 7 31.65 3.76 9.67
N PRO A 8 32.81 3.11 9.94
CA PRO A 8 33.64 2.51 8.90
C PRO A 8 33.03 1.19 8.39
N LEU A 9 32.51 1.20 7.16
CA LEU A 9 31.93 0.03 6.48
C LEU A 9 33.01 -0.74 5.71
N ARG A 10 33.92 -1.39 6.46
CA ARG A 10 35.11 -2.08 5.93
C ARG A 10 34.81 -3.07 4.80
N ALA A 11 33.66 -3.75 4.84
CA ALA A 11 33.27 -4.75 3.85
C ALA A 11 33.02 -4.20 2.43
N VAL A 12 32.73 -2.90 2.31
CA VAL A 12 32.49 -2.20 1.03
C VAL A 12 33.50 -1.07 0.77
N GLY A 13 34.54 -0.95 1.60
CA GLY A 13 35.55 0.11 1.47
C GLY A 13 35.01 1.52 1.72
N SER A 14 33.84 1.67 2.36
CA SER A 14 33.17 2.96 2.55
C SER A 14 33.24 3.45 4.00
N VAL A 15 33.05 4.74 4.22
CA VAL A 15 32.87 5.34 5.55
C VAL A 15 31.57 6.13 5.54
N TYR A 16 30.66 5.79 6.45
CA TYR A 16 29.41 6.51 6.65
C TYR A 16 29.63 7.60 7.69
N LEU A 17 29.27 8.85 7.40
CA LEU A 17 29.42 9.97 8.32
C LEU A 17 28.05 10.58 8.57
N VAL A 18 27.53 10.38 9.78
CA VAL A 18 26.23 10.89 10.23
C VAL A 18 26.48 12.13 11.06
N VAL A 19 25.86 13.24 10.69
CA VAL A 19 25.83 14.44 11.55
C VAL A 19 24.42 14.71 11.98
N SER A 20 24.18 14.60 13.29
CA SER A 20 22.91 14.92 13.93
C SER A 20 23.03 16.24 14.66
N PHE A 21 22.09 17.14 14.45
CA PHE A 21 21.98 18.39 15.18
C PHE A 21 20.87 18.28 16.22
N LYS A 22 21.21 18.40 17.50
CA LYS A 22 20.23 18.60 18.57
C LYS A 22 20.00 20.10 18.79
N PRO A 23 18.83 20.67 18.44
CA PRO A 23 18.45 21.97 18.95
C PRO A 23 18.27 21.88 20.47
N TRP A 24 18.92 22.78 21.21
CA TRP A 24 18.89 22.79 22.68
C TRP A 24 17.69 23.55 23.25
N ALA A 25 17.04 24.38 22.44
CA ALA A 25 15.73 24.96 22.74
C ALA A 25 14.63 24.09 22.11
N ARG A 26 13.48 23.98 22.78
CA ARG A 26 12.23 23.71 22.06
C ARG A 26 12.07 24.86 21.06
N PRO A 27 12.00 24.63 19.74
CA PRO A 27 11.72 25.72 18.82
C PRO A 27 10.39 26.37 19.22
N ASP A 28 10.26 27.68 19.02
CA ASP A 28 8.99 28.37 19.23
C ASP A 28 8.00 27.86 18.17
N VAL A 29 7.15 26.91 18.56
CA VAL A 29 6.25 26.15 17.69
C VAL A 29 5.05 26.99 17.22
N SER A 30 5.05 28.30 17.47
CA SER A 30 3.94 29.21 17.17
C SER A 30 3.71 29.44 15.67
N THR A 31 4.73 29.32 14.82
CA THR A 31 4.58 29.36 13.35
C THR A 31 5.43 28.31 12.64
N LEU A 32 4.99 27.97 11.42
CA LEU A 32 5.68 27.06 10.54
C LEU A 32 7.02 27.65 10.07
N GLU A 33 7.05 28.97 9.83
CA GLU A 33 8.25 29.68 9.38
C GLU A 33 9.35 29.75 10.45
N SER A 34 9.04 29.91 11.75
CA SER A 34 10.08 29.94 12.80
C SER A 34 10.82 28.60 12.95
N ILE A 35 10.11 27.49 12.78
CA ILE A 35 10.67 26.13 12.79
C ILE A 35 11.59 25.94 11.56
N ILE A 36 11.15 26.44 10.39
CA ILE A 36 11.90 26.40 9.13
C ILE A 36 13.16 27.28 9.21
N GLU A 37 13.07 28.49 9.74
CA GLU A 37 14.21 29.39 9.96
C GLU A 37 15.19 28.80 10.97
N SER A 38 14.70 28.22 12.09
CA SER A 38 15.55 27.51 13.06
C SER A 38 16.29 26.31 12.44
N ALA A 39 15.68 25.64 11.46
CA ALA A 39 16.32 24.56 10.69
C ALA A 39 17.33 25.08 9.63
N PHE A 40 17.34 26.37 9.29
CA PHE A 40 18.25 27.00 8.31
C PHE A 40 19.23 28.05 8.84
N GLU A 41 19.06 28.53 10.07
CA GLU A 41 20.13 29.14 10.89
C GLU A 41 21.32 28.20 11.06
N VAL A 42 21.12 26.92 10.73
CA VAL A 42 22.10 25.86 10.47
C VAL A 42 22.99 26.21 9.25
N ALA A 43 23.69 27.35 9.33
CA ALA A 43 24.97 27.58 8.66
C ALA A 43 26.00 26.50 9.04
N GLU A 44 25.76 25.77 10.15
CA GLU A 44 26.56 24.63 10.57
C GLU A 44 26.49 23.42 9.63
N VAL A 45 25.37 23.12 8.94
CA VAL A 45 25.35 22.02 7.94
C VAL A 45 26.22 22.39 6.74
N GLY A 46 26.19 23.65 6.30
CA GLY A 46 27.13 24.15 5.29
C GLY A 46 28.58 23.98 5.73
N LYS A 47 28.92 24.43 6.96
CA LYS A 47 30.27 24.25 7.55
C LYS A 47 30.67 22.79 7.65
N VAL A 48 29.79 21.92 8.15
CA VAL A 48 30.03 20.48 8.32
C VAL A 48 30.31 19.82 6.99
N VAL A 49 29.51 20.10 5.96
CA VAL A 49 29.77 19.53 4.63
C VAL A 49 31.10 20.08 4.10
N SER A 50 31.38 21.39 4.19
CA SER A 50 32.69 21.94 3.78
C SER A 50 33.88 21.37 4.58
N GLU A 51 33.73 21.04 5.86
CA GLU A 51 34.77 20.35 6.65
C GLU A 51 34.95 18.89 6.22
N VAL A 52 33.86 18.17 5.91
CA VAL A 52 33.92 16.82 5.31
C VAL A 52 34.59 16.87 3.93
N LEU A 53 34.28 17.88 3.11
CA LEU A 53 34.95 18.14 1.82
C LEU A 53 36.47 18.30 2.01
N ARG A 54 36.89 19.18 2.93
CA ARG A 54 38.30 19.38 3.27
C ARG A 54 38.98 18.10 3.75
N ALA A 55 38.33 17.33 4.61
CA ALA A 55 38.86 16.06 5.10
C ALA A 55 39.05 15.04 3.95
N THR A 56 38.07 14.90 3.05
CA THR A 56 38.19 14.00 1.88
C THR A 56 39.27 14.43 0.89
N LYS A 57 39.55 15.74 0.74
CA LYS A 57 40.70 16.24 -0.03
C LYS A 57 42.04 15.77 0.54
N GLY A 58 42.16 15.68 1.87
CA GLY A 58 43.35 15.11 2.52
C GLY A 58 43.58 13.64 2.16
N VAL A 59 42.51 12.87 1.93
CA VAL A 59 42.57 11.47 1.51
C VAL A 59 42.98 11.32 0.05
N SER A 60 42.50 12.18 -0.86
CA SER A 60 42.85 12.11 -2.28
C SER A 60 44.31 12.53 -2.60
N GLN A 61 45.00 13.16 -1.64
CA GLN A 61 46.41 13.55 -1.76
C GLN A 61 47.41 12.46 -1.30
N LEU A 62 46.96 11.27 -0.89
CA LEU A 62 47.84 10.18 -0.48
C LEU A 62 48.63 9.58 -1.67
N PRO A 63 49.94 9.28 -1.51
CA PRO A 63 50.82 9.04 -2.65
C PRO A 63 50.77 7.59 -3.21
N ARG A 64 49.83 7.34 -4.15
CA ARG A 64 49.81 6.29 -5.22
C ARG A 64 49.89 4.80 -4.77
N PRO A 65 49.43 3.80 -5.59
CA PRO A 65 49.08 3.83 -7.01
C PRO A 65 47.64 3.38 -7.36
N LYS A 66 47.23 3.66 -8.61
CA LYS A 66 45.85 3.61 -9.16
C LYS A 66 44.94 4.63 -8.49
N ALA A 67 44.41 5.56 -9.29
CA ALA A 67 43.44 6.54 -8.83
C ALA A 67 42.16 5.82 -8.37
N GLN A 68 41.97 5.73 -7.06
CA GLN A 68 40.67 5.38 -6.51
C GLN A 68 39.80 6.62 -6.61
N HIS A 69 38.82 6.56 -7.52
CA HIS A 69 37.76 7.56 -7.58
C HIS A 69 37.00 7.52 -6.25
N VAL A 70 36.96 8.64 -5.53
CA VAL A 70 36.26 8.71 -4.25
C VAL A 70 34.85 9.21 -4.54
N ASP A 71 33.85 8.33 -4.43
CA ASP A 71 32.45 8.74 -4.50
C ASP A 71 31.98 9.17 -3.11
N CYS A 72 31.50 10.41 -3.00
CA CYS A 72 30.96 10.97 -1.76
C CYS A 72 29.48 11.32 -1.92
N GLU A 73 28.68 10.98 -0.92
CA GLU A 73 27.25 11.28 -0.87
C GLU A 73 26.91 12.12 0.37
N VAL A 74 26.20 13.24 0.16
CA VAL A 74 25.67 14.10 1.22
C VAL A 74 24.15 13.95 1.26
N ARG A 75 23.62 13.30 2.31
CA ARG A 75 22.17 13.17 2.53
C ARG A 75 21.68 14.19 3.54
N LEU A 76 20.66 14.96 3.16
CA LEU A 76 19.85 15.75 4.09
C LEU A 76 18.57 14.96 4.40
N ILE A 77 18.45 14.44 5.62
CA ILE A 77 17.28 13.69 6.06
C ILE A 77 16.35 14.61 6.86
N LEU A 78 15.15 14.86 6.33
CA LEU A 78 14.13 15.72 6.94
C LEU A 78 13.12 14.88 7.73
N VAL A 79 13.15 14.98 9.06
CA VAL A 79 12.24 14.24 9.94
C VAL A 79 10.96 15.04 10.19
N ASN A 80 9.79 14.43 9.97
CA ASN A 80 8.45 15.02 10.18
C ASN A 80 8.15 16.34 9.44
N ALA A 81 8.92 16.67 8.40
CA ALA A 81 8.80 17.93 7.64
C ALA A 81 8.35 17.73 6.17
N PHE A 82 7.64 16.64 5.85
CA PHE A 82 7.31 16.29 4.46
C PHE A 82 6.48 17.36 3.74
N ALA A 83 5.46 17.92 4.41
CA ALA A 83 4.57 18.94 3.83
C ALA A 83 5.33 20.20 3.39
N GLU A 84 6.46 20.50 4.04
CA GLU A 84 7.27 21.68 3.74
C GLU A 84 8.26 21.44 2.59
N LEU A 85 8.54 20.18 2.20
CA LEU A 85 9.54 19.83 1.19
C LEU A 85 9.47 20.69 -0.10
N PRO A 86 8.28 20.98 -0.69
CA PRO A 86 8.20 21.86 -1.87
C PRO A 86 8.60 23.32 -1.61
N ARG A 87 8.39 23.83 -0.39
CA ARG A 87 8.79 25.18 0.05
C ARG A 87 10.28 25.23 0.41
N LEU A 88 10.78 24.19 1.08
CA LEU A 88 12.18 24.02 1.46
C LEU A 88 13.09 24.02 0.20
N VAL A 89 12.70 23.34 -0.88
CA VAL A 89 13.46 23.30 -2.16
C VAL A 89 13.54 24.67 -2.91
N GLY A 90 13.05 25.74 -2.30
CA GLY A 90 13.23 27.12 -2.74
C GLY A 90 14.68 27.63 -2.78
N LYS A 91 14.83 28.93 -3.13
CA LYS A 91 16.13 29.57 -3.42
C LYS A 91 17.22 29.41 -2.34
N PRO A 92 16.96 29.47 -1.02
CA PRO A 92 18.03 29.44 0.00
C PRO A 92 18.82 28.13 0.05
N ILE A 93 18.16 26.97 0.02
CA ILE A 93 18.84 25.67 0.03
C ILE A 93 19.59 25.48 -1.29
N ARG A 94 18.94 25.76 -2.43
CA ARG A 94 19.57 25.65 -3.76
C ARG A 94 20.83 26.51 -3.87
N GLY A 95 20.86 27.67 -3.23
CA GLY A 95 22.05 28.52 -3.10
C GLY A 95 23.19 27.81 -2.34
N LYS A 96 23.01 27.59 -1.04
CA LYS A 96 24.05 26.99 -0.17
C LYS A 96 24.49 25.60 -0.65
N LEU A 97 23.57 24.71 -0.98
CA LEU A 97 23.88 23.37 -1.49
C LEU A 97 24.59 23.46 -2.87
N GLY A 98 24.21 24.42 -3.72
CA GLY A 98 24.84 24.67 -5.01
C GLY A 98 26.22 25.35 -4.93
N GLU A 99 26.55 26.02 -3.82
CA GLU A 99 27.90 26.50 -3.50
C GLU A 99 28.78 25.35 -3.03
N VAL A 100 28.31 24.59 -2.04
CA VAL A 100 28.99 23.39 -1.52
C VAL A 100 29.27 22.38 -2.64
N LEU A 101 28.29 22.11 -3.52
CA LEU A 101 28.50 21.24 -4.69
C LEU A 101 29.44 21.81 -5.75
N ARG A 102 29.58 23.14 -5.85
CA ARG A 102 30.58 23.78 -6.74
C ARG A 102 31.99 23.65 -6.17
N GLU A 103 32.16 23.91 -4.87
CA GLU A 103 33.43 23.68 -4.17
C GLU A 103 33.83 22.20 -4.27
N ALA A 104 32.90 21.29 -4.00
CA ALA A 104 33.11 19.85 -4.08
C ALA A 104 33.57 19.38 -5.48
N ARG A 105 32.96 19.90 -6.55
CA ARG A 105 33.33 19.62 -7.96
C ARG A 105 34.69 20.19 -8.37
N SER A 106 35.33 21.03 -7.55
CA SER A 106 36.68 21.55 -7.82
C SER A 106 37.80 20.57 -7.42
N TYR A 107 37.47 19.48 -6.73
CA TYR A 107 38.45 18.48 -6.30
C TYR A 107 38.60 17.35 -7.33
N GLU A 108 39.78 17.27 -7.95
CA GLU A 108 40.11 16.16 -8.86
C GLU A 108 40.06 14.80 -8.16
N GLY A 109 39.55 13.80 -8.88
CA GLY A 109 39.45 12.42 -8.39
C GLY A 109 38.25 12.11 -7.49
N ILE A 110 37.45 13.10 -7.09
CA ILE A 110 36.30 12.92 -6.20
C ILE A 110 34.99 13.17 -6.97
N SER A 111 34.00 12.27 -6.83
CA SER A 111 32.65 12.46 -7.33
C SER A 111 31.71 12.82 -6.17
N PHE A 112 30.72 13.68 -6.44
CA PHE A 112 29.81 14.18 -5.42
C PHE A 112 28.36 14.07 -5.84
N THR A 113 27.57 13.39 -5.00
CA THR A 113 26.11 13.35 -5.06
C THR A 113 25.55 14.00 -3.80
N ALA A 114 24.52 14.82 -3.93
CA ALA A 114 23.72 15.28 -2.79
C ALA A 114 22.28 14.85 -2.99
N SER A 115 21.63 14.44 -1.91
CA SER A 115 20.25 13.96 -1.91
C SER A 115 19.47 14.51 -0.71
N ILE A 116 18.16 14.63 -0.88
CA ILE A 116 17.22 15.01 0.17
C ILE A 116 16.24 13.86 0.35
N GLU A 117 16.26 13.30 1.55
CA GLU A 117 15.39 12.23 2.00
C GLU A 117 14.42 12.79 3.04
N SER A 118 13.25 12.19 3.19
CA SER A 118 12.29 12.58 4.22
C SER A 118 11.77 11.35 4.95
N ILE A 119 11.69 11.45 6.28
CA ILE A 119 11.23 10.38 7.16
C ILE A 119 10.11 10.93 8.04
N ALA A 120 8.87 10.46 7.82
CA ALA A 120 7.82 10.63 8.82
C ALA A 120 7.98 9.59 9.93
N LEU A 121 8.39 10.03 11.12
CA LEU A 121 8.21 9.32 12.37
C LEU A 121 6.81 9.70 12.90
N SER A 122 5.78 9.10 12.30
CA SER A 122 4.39 9.43 12.61
C SER A 122 4.07 9.19 14.08
N GLN A 123 3.66 10.25 14.77
CA GLN A 123 3.01 10.19 16.09
C GLN A 123 1.50 10.40 15.97
N TYR A 124 0.94 10.32 14.76
CA TYR A 124 -0.49 10.51 14.56
C TYR A 124 -1.29 9.36 15.17
N HIS A 125 -2.25 9.74 16.02
CA HIS A 125 -3.27 8.85 16.55
C HIS A 125 -4.64 9.50 16.30
N PRO A 126 -5.65 8.76 15.79
CA PRO A 126 -7.02 9.23 15.70
C PRO A 126 -7.51 9.82 17.01
N ALA A 127 -8.15 10.98 16.90
CA ALA A 127 -8.76 11.72 17.99
C ALA A 127 -10.15 12.21 17.56
N ARG A 128 -11.08 12.31 18.51
CA ARG A 128 -12.41 12.89 18.33
C ARG A 128 -12.58 14.08 19.26
N ARG A 129 -13.38 15.05 18.84
CA ARG A 129 -13.83 16.16 19.70
C ARG A 129 -15.00 15.67 20.55
N GLY A 130 -14.87 15.77 21.87
CA GLY A 130 -15.94 15.57 22.83
C GLY A 130 -16.16 16.82 23.69
N ASP A 131 -17.10 16.75 24.63
CA ASP A 131 -17.56 17.90 25.42
C ASP A 131 -16.46 18.57 26.29
N GLY A 132 -15.33 17.90 26.50
CA GLY A 132 -14.16 18.40 27.24
C GLY A 132 -12.91 18.69 26.39
N GLY A 133 -12.97 18.60 25.05
CA GLY A 133 -11.82 18.79 24.17
C GLY A 133 -11.54 17.59 23.25
N PHE A 134 -10.28 17.36 22.88
CA PHE A 134 -9.89 16.21 22.06
C PHE A 134 -9.63 14.97 22.92
N LYS A 135 -10.33 13.87 22.64
CA LYS A 135 -10.06 12.53 23.18
C LYS A 135 -9.36 11.69 22.12
N LEU A 136 -8.29 10.97 22.46
CA LEU A 136 -7.77 9.90 21.60
C LEU A 136 -8.84 8.80 21.46
N VAL A 137 -8.94 8.21 20.26
CA VAL A 137 -9.90 7.15 19.96
C VAL A 137 -9.27 5.81 20.28
N ASP A 138 -9.82 5.10 21.26
CA ASP A 138 -9.33 3.79 21.66
C ASP A 138 -9.69 2.70 20.62
N LEU A 139 -8.95 1.59 20.58
CA LEU A 139 -9.14 0.53 19.58
C LEU A 139 -10.54 -0.11 19.64
N ASP A 140 -11.12 -0.19 20.83
CA ASP A 140 -12.46 -0.74 21.07
C ASP A 140 -13.58 0.13 20.46
N GLU A 141 -13.36 1.43 20.30
CA GLU A 141 -14.27 2.33 19.57
C GLU A 141 -14.41 1.97 18.07
N PHE A 142 -13.50 1.18 17.49
CA PHE A 142 -13.57 0.78 16.08
C PHE A 142 -14.46 -0.45 15.82
N ASN A 143 -14.81 -1.24 16.85
CA ASN A 143 -15.41 -2.59 16.78
C ASN A 143 -14.56 -3.65 16.02
N TYR A 144 -14.10 -3.32 14.81
CA TYR A 144 -13.23 -4.12 13.97
C TYR A 144 -12.04 -3.29 13.51
N VAL A 145 -10.85 -3.87 13.64
CA VAL A 145 -9.58 -3.28 13.24
C VAL A 145 -9.15 -3.91 11.92
N GLY A 146 -8.97 -3.08 10.91
CA GLY A 146 -8.26 -3.45 9.69
C GLY A 146 -6.75 -3.26 9.86
N MET A 147 -5.97 -4.09 9.20
CA MET A 147 -4.53 -3.95 9.02
C MET A 147 -4.22 -4.14 7.54
N VAL A 148 -3.38 -3.27 6.97
CA VAL A 148 -2.81 -3.46 5.63
C VAL A 148 -1.30 -3.33 5.66
N LYS A 149 -0.62 -4.23 4.94
CA LYS A 149 0.81 -4.10 4.59
C LYS A 149 0.95 -4.05 3.08
N MET A 150 1.73 -3.10 2.58
CA MET A 150 2.07 -2.92 1.18
C MET A 150 3.56 -3.03 0.98
N ASP A 151 4.00 -3.51 -0.18
CA ASP A 151 5.41 -3.74 -0.47
C ASP A 151 5.64 -3.77 -1.99
N LEU A 152 6.71 -3.12 -2.47
CA LEU A 152 7.00 -3.00 -3.91
C LEU A 152 7.53 -4.31 -4.52
N ASP A 153 7.02 -4.60 -5.71
CA ASP A 153 7.28 -5.86 -6.37
C ASP A 153 8.64 -5.90 -7.04
N ARG A 154 9.46 -6.88 -6.62
CA ARG A 154 10.81 -7.09 -7.16
C ARG A 154 11.72 -5.85 -7.03
N PHE A 155 11.46 -4.97 -6.05
CA PHE A 155 12.27 -3.76 -5.88
C PHE A 155 13.75 -4.07 -5.64
N GLY A 156 14.08 -5.20 -4.99
CA GLY A 156 15.46 -5.70 -4.89
C GLY A 156 16.15 -5.95 -6.24
N ASP A 157 15.42 -6.45 -7.24
CA ASP A 157 15.94 -6.67 -8.60
C ASP A 157 16.16 -5.33 -9.31
N VAL A 158 15.22 -4.39 -9.18
CA VAL A 158 15.35 -3.02 -9.71
C VAL A 158 16.56 -2.33 -9.07
N ARG A 159 16.71 -2.42 -7.75
CA ARG A 159 17.85 -1.87 -6.99
C ARG A 159 19.18 -2.44 -7.49
N ALA A 160 19.23 -3.73 -7.85
CA ALA A 160 20.41 -4.36 -8.43
C ALA A 160 20.73 -3.88 -9.86
N LEU A 161 19.72 -3.58 -10.69
CA LEU A 161 19.95 -2.96 -12.01
C LEU A 161 20.59 -1.56 -11.90
N TYR A 162 20.24 -0.80 -10.87
CA TYR A 162 20.78 0.55 -10.66
C TYR A 162 22.07 0.58 -9.81
N SER A 163 22.47 -0.52 -9.15
CA SER A 163 23.66 -0.52 -8.28
C SER A 163 24.99 -0.37 -9.03
N GLY A 164 25.01 -0.49 -10.36
CA GLY A 164 26.16 -0.15 -11.20
C GLY A 164 26.50 1.36 -11.25
N SER A 165 25.70 2.22 -10.60
CA SER A 165 25.98 3.65 -10.48
C SER A 165 25.41 4.19 -9.17
N LEU A 166 26.29 4.61 -8.25
CA LEU A 166 25.88 5.09 -6.92
C LEU A 166 24.86 6.23 -7.00
N SER A 167 25.07 7.23 -7.85
CA SER A 167 24.16 8.36 -8.01
C SER A 167 22.77 7.95 -8.51
N ARG A 168 22.67 6.94 -9.39
CA ARG A 168 21.38 6.39 -9.84
C ARG A 168 20.70 5.59 -8.74
N LEU A 169 21.44 4.73 -8.03
CA LEU A 169 20.94 3.94 -6.90
C LEU A 169 20.38 4.85 -5.80
N VAL A 170 21.12 5.90 -5.45
CA VAL A 170 20.72 6.95 -4.51
C VAL A 170 19.46 7.67 -4.99
N THR A 171 19.41 8.07 -6.26
CA THR A 171 18.24 8.77 -6.82
C THR A 171 16.99 7.90 -6.76
N LEU A 172 17.10 6.62 -7.13
CA LEU A 172 16.01 5.64 -7.02
C LEU A 172 15.55 5.46 -5.57
N SER A 173 16.49 5.22 -4.65
CA SER A 173 16.19 5.01 -3.23
C SER A 173 15.44 6.20 -2.63
N ASN A 174 15.88 7.42 -2.91
CA ASN A 174 15.23 8.63 -2.43
C ASN A 174 13.86 8.87 -3.09
N LEU A 175 13.73 8.64 -4.39
CA LEU A 175 12.45 8.77 -5.08
C LEU A 175 11.40 7.79 -4.51
N VAL A 176 11.79 6.53 -4.32
CA VAL A 176 10.90 5.50 -3.78
C VAL A 176 10.53 5.78 -2.33
N THR A 177 11.51 6.06 -1.45
CA THR A 177 11.23 6.42 -0.05
C THR A 177 10.35 7.65 0.06
N ASN A 178 10.64 8.72 -0.70
CA ASN A 178 9.85 9.96 -0.65
C ASN A 178 8.44 9.77 -1.23
N VAL A 179 8.25 8.92 -2.26
CA VAL A 179 6.92 8.58 -2.77
C VAL A 179 6.14 7.75 -1.75
N ILE A 180 6.72 6.69 -1.20
CA ILE A 180 6.05 5.80 -0.25
C ILE A 180 5.69 6.53 1.05
N ASN A 181 6.69 7.14 1.70
CA ASN A 181 6.50 7.82 2.97
C ASN A 181 5.62 9.06 2.79
N GLY A 182 5.91 9.85 1.75
CA GLY A 182 5.16 11.05 1.40
C GLY A 182 3.70 10.80 1.08
N LYS A 183 3.38 9.82 0.22
CA LYS A 183 1.99 9.49 -0.11
C LYS A 183 1.25 8.94 1.10
N ALA A 184 1.85 8.03 1.87
CA ALA A 184 1.22 7.47 3.07
C ALA A 184 0.87 8.56 4.09
N TYR A 185 1.83 9.43 4.43
CA TYR A 185 1.64 10.50 5.41
C TYR A 185 0.73 11.63 4.90
N LEU A 186 0.93 12.11 3.66
CA LEU A 186 0.10 13.17 3.09
C LEU A 186 -1.34 12.71 2.83
N HIS A 187 -1.58 11.43 2.53
CA HIS A 187 -2.95 10.92 2.41
C HIS A 187 -3.68 11.02 3.76
N VAL A 188 -3.07 10.57 4.87
CA VAL A 188 -3.66 10.74 6.22
C VAL A 188 -3.95 12.22 6.51
N PHE A 189 -3.00 13.11 6.26
CA PHE A 189 -3.19 14.55 6.49
C PHE A 189 -4.28 15.17 5.59
N ARG A 190 -4.34 14.76 4.31
CA ARG A 190 -5.36 15.21 3.35
C ARG A 190 -6.75 14.76 3.78
N GLU A 191 -6.90 13.50 4.17
CA GLU A 191 -8.20 12.97 4.58
C GLU A 191 -8.66 13.61 5.89
N LEU A 192 -7.78 13.87 6.85
CA LEU A 192 -8.08 14.69 8.03
C LEU A 192 -8.54 16.10 7.67
N SER A 193 -7.85 16.75 6.72
CA SER A 193 -8.24 18.07 6.21
C SER A 193 -9.58 18.06 5.50
N ARG A 194 -9.94 16.93 4.85
CA ARG A 194 -11.21 16.74 4.12
C ARG A 194 -12.39 16.49 5.05
N VAL A 195 -12.20 15.73 6.12
CA VAL A 195 -13.27 15.43 7.09
C VAL A 195 -13.48 16.57 8.11
N GLY A 196 -12.47 17.42 8.34
CA GLY A 196 -12.57 18.64 9.16
C GLY A 196 -12.68 18.37 10.67
N GLU A 197 -12.92 19.44 11.45
CA GLU A 197 -12.94 19.37 12.93
C GLU A 197 -14.04 18.47 13.53
N SER A 198 -15.10 18.19 12.76
CA SER A 198 -16.23 17.33 13.16
C SER A 198 -16.15 15.92 12.58
N GLY A 199 -15.19 15.66 11.70
CA GLY A 199 -15.05 14.40 11.00
C GLY A 199 -14.12 13.42 11.70
N PHE A 200 -14.13 12.18 11.23
CA PHE A 200 -13.31 11.10 11.78
C PHE A 200 -12.62 10.36 10.64
N TYR A 201 -11.31 10.16 10.78
CA TYR A 201 -10.49 9.36 9.87
C TYR A 201 -9.60 8.44 10.70
N GLY A 202 -9.94 7.15 10.68
CA GLY A 202 -9.44 6.16 11.64
C GLY A 202 -8.24 5.35 11.17
N VAL A 203 -7.19 5.97 10.62
CA VAL A 203 -6.00 5.23 10.11
C VAL A 203 -4.71 5.68 10.79
N VAL A 204 -3.99 4.74 11.39
CA VAL A 204 -2.66 4.93 12.00
C VAL A 204 -1.59 4.27 11.13
N VAL A 205 -0.60 5.06 10.71
CA VAL A 205 0.61 4.54 10.06
C VAL A 205 1.56 3.98 11.12
N LEU A 206 1.78 2.66 11.11
CA LEU A 206 2.82 2.02 11.94
C LEU A 206 4.21 2.27 11.37
N TYR A 207 4.31 2.18 10.04
CA TYR A 207 5.55 2.29 9.31
C TYR A 207 5.28 2.70 7.86
N ALA A 208 6.10 3.59 7.31
CA ALA A 208 6.19 3.85 5.88
C ALA A 208 7.63 4.29 5.57
N GLY A 209 8.35 3.53 4.77
CA GLY A 209 9.75 3.81 4.47
C GLY A 209 10.38 2.72 3.60
N GLY A 210 11.47 3.05 2.91
CA GLY A 210 12.03 2.14 1.92
C GLY A 210 10.98 1.74 0.88
N ASP A 211 10.74 0.44 0.74
CA ASP A 211 9.80 -0.16 -0.20
C ASP A 211 8.49 -0.69 0.40
N ASP A 212 8.25 -0.53 1.71
CA ASP A 212 7.04 -1.03 2.37
C ASP A 212 6.29 -0.03 3.28
N VAL A 213 5.00 -0.31 3.48
CA VAL A 213 4.06 0.45 4.31
C VAL A 213 3.26 -0.52 5.17
N ALA A 214 2.99 -0.16 6.42
CA ALA A 214 2.01 -0.84 7.27
C ALA A 214 1.12 0.17 8.01
N VAL A 215 -0.20 0.01 7.91
CA VAL A 215 -1.18 0.84 8.63
C VAL A 215 -2.29 -0.01 9.25
N TYR A 216 -2.90 0.47 10.33
CA TYR A 216 -4.06 -0.15 10.97
C TYR A 216 -5.10 0.88 11.38
N GLY A 217 -6.29 0.42 11.78
CA GLY A 217 -7.32 1.27 12.38
C GLY A 217 -8.73 0.81 12.00
N GLU A 218 -9.66 1.75 11.84
CA GLU A 218 -11.04 1.44 11.41
C GLU A 218 -11.01 0.76 10.03
N TRP A 219 -11.69 -0.38 9.92
CA TRP A 219 -11.48 -1.31 8.82
C TRP A 219 -11.94 -0.78 7.44
N ARG A 220 -12.98 0.06 7.37
CA ARG A 220 -13.43 0.68 6.10
C ARG A 220 -12.46 1.76 5.65
N GLU A 221 -11.97 2.58 6.58
CA GLU A 221 -10.96 3.61 6.29
C GLU A 221 -9.61 2.99 5.89
N VAL A 222 -9.22 1.86 6.50
CA VAL A 222 -8.03 1.07 6.08
C VAL A 222 -8.20 0.47 4.67
N LEU A 223 -9.39 0.00 4.28
CA LEU A 223 -9.65 -0.46 2.91
C LEU A 223 -9.64 0.69 1.88
N ARG A 224 -10.09 1.90 2.27
CA ARG A 224 -9.99 3.09 1.42
C ARG A 224 -8.53 3.54 1.26
N PHE A 225 -7.77 3.59 2.35
CA PHE A 225 -6.32 3.81 2.33
C PHE A 225 -5.63 2.80 1.39
N ALA A 226 -6.03 1.52 1.47
CA ALA A 226 -5.43 0.47 0.67
C ALA A 226 -5.63 0.66 -0.84
N GLU A 227 -6.83 1.07 -1.26
CA GLU A 227 -7.11 1.37 -2.66
C GLU A 227 -6.37 2.62 -3.14
N GLU A 228 -6.47 3.72 -2.38
CA GLU A 228 -5.87 5.00 -2.78
C GLU A 228 -4.35 4.91 -2.85
N MET A 229 -3.69 4.26 -1.89
CA MET A 229 -2.24 4.06 -1.93
C MET A 229 -1.80 3.16 -3.07
N TYR A 230 -2.54 2.08 -3.39
CA TYR A 230 -2.24 1.26 -4.56
C TYR A 230 -2.28 2.10 -5.85
N ASN A 231 -3.31 2.93 -6.02
CA ASN A 231 -3.45 3.84 -7.15
C ASN A 231 -2.31 4.88 -7.21
N TYR A 232 -1.98 5.54 -6.09
CA TYR A 232 -0.91 6.53 -6.04
C TYR A 232 0.48 5.94 -6.31
N LEU A 233 0.76 4.72 -5.82
CA LEU A 233 2.02 4.04 -6.08
C LEU A 233 2.13 3.61 -7.54
N HIS A 234 1.03 3.09 -8.13
CA HIS A 234 0.98 2.76 -9.55
C HIS A 234 1.25 3.99 -10.41
N GLU A 235 0.54 5.11 -10.19
CA GLU A 235 0.74 6.35 -10.95
C GLU A 235 2.14 6.95 -10.80
N ALA A 236 2.75 6.87 -9.61
CA ALA A 236 4.04 7.50 -9.34
C ALA A 236 5.27 6.65 -9.69
N LEU A 237 5.14 5.32 -9.69
CA LEU A 237 6.27 4.38 -9.80
C LEU A 237 6.21 3.44 -11.02
N TYR A 238 5.16 3.50 -11.86
CA TYR A 238 5.05 2.68 -13.07
C TYR A 238 6.37 2.66 -13.89
N PRO A 239 6.88 1.48 -14.32
CA PRO A 239 6.23 0.16 -14.33
C PRO A 239 6.39 -0.67 -13.04
N LEU A 240 6.90 -0.11 -11.95
CA LEU A 240 7.00 -0.82 -10.67
C LEU A 240 5.61 -1.00 -10.06
N THR A 241 5.22 -2.25 -9.78
CA THR A 241 3.96 -2.58 -9.12
C THR A 241 4.14 -2.72 -7.60
N SER A 242 3.02 -2.77 -6.87
CA SER A 242 3.01 -3.13 -5.45
C SER A 242 2.09 -4.33 -5.21
N THR A 243 2.46 -5.16 -4.25
CA THR A 243 1.54 -6.13 -3.65
C THR A 243 1.10 -5.59 -2.29
N SER A 244 -0.19 -5.67 -2.00
CA SER A 244 -0.75 -5.31 -0.69
C SER A 244 -1.47 -6.50 -0.07
N ALA A 245 -1.56 -6.58 1.25
CA ALA A 245 -2.38 -7.57 1.95
C ALA A 245 -3.17 -6.91 3.07
N VAL A 246 -4.45 -7.26 3.19
CA VAL A 246 -5.40 -6.75 4.18
C VAL A 246 -5.98 -7.91 4.99
N ASP A 247 -6.05 -7.73 6.31
CA ASP A 247 -6.78 -8.60 7.22
C ASP A 247 -7.60 -7.73 8.19
N ILE A 248 -8.74 -8.26 8.66
CA ILE A 248 -9.72 -7.54 9.48
C ILE A 248 -10.20 -8.47 10.59
N ASP A 249 -10.06 -8.04 11.83
CA ASP A 249 -10.56 -8.78 13.00
C ASP A 249 -11.19 -7.84 14.04
N ARG A 250 -11.70 -8.39 15.14
CA ARG A 250 -12.24 -7.61 16.26
C ARG A 250 -11.14 -6.81 16.93
N TYR A 251 -11.51 -5.66 17.51
CA TYR A 251 -10.59 -4.81 18.27
C TYR A 251 -9.79 -5.53 19.37
N SER A 252 -10.36 -6.59 19.96
CA SER A 252 -9.75 -7.36 21.02
C SER A 252 -8.66 -8.33 20.53
N TYR A 253 -8.45 -8.44 19.23
CA TYR A 253 -7.43 -9.31 18.65
C TYR A 253 -6.05 -8.63 18.67
N PRO A 254 -4.97 -9.29 19.13
CA PRO A 254 -3.66 -8.65 19.23
C PRO A 254 -3.13 -8.12 17.90
N ILE A 255 -2.74 -6.84 17.86
CA ILE A 255 -2.19 -6.17 16.66
C ILE A 255 -0.98 -6.93 16.09
N LEU A 256 -0.12 -7.50 16.95
CA LEU A 256 1.06 -8.28 16.52
C LEU A 256 0.67 -9.56 15.75
N GLU A 257 -0.39 -10.23 16.17
CA GLU A 257 -0.91 -11.43 15.50
C GLU A 257 -1.61 -11.05 14.18
N LEU A 258 -2.32 -9.92 14.16
CA LEU A 258 -2.95 -9.38 12.94
C LEU A 258 -1.89 -8.97 11.90
N TYR A 259 -0.81 -8.30 12.34
CA TYR A 259 0.34 -7.99 11.49
C TYR A 259 1.03 -9.25 10.97
N SER A 260 1.20 -10.27 11.82
CA SER A 260 1.80 -11.56 11.43
C SER A 260 0.98 -12.27 10.35
N ARG A 261 -0.35 -12.29 10.47
CA ARG A 261 -1.25 -12.78 9.41
C ARG A 261 -1.09 -11.98 8.12
N VAL A 262 -1.16 -10.65 8.19
CA VAL A 262 -0.98 -9.77 7.03
C VAL A 262 0.36 -9.97 6.32
N ALA A 263 1.45 -10.16 7.06
CA ALA A 263 2.76 -10.46 6.47
C ALA A 263 2.80 -11.81 5.73
N GLN A 264 2.12 -12.85 6.27
CA GLN A 264 1.98 -14.14 5.58
C GLN A 264 1.14 -14.01 4.30
N LEU A 265 0.00 -13.30 4.37
CA LEU A 265 -0.87 -13.02 3.23
C LEU A 265 -0.15 -12.26 2.11
N LEU A 266 0.70 -11.29 2.47
CA LEU A 266 1.54 -10.55 1.53
C LEU A 266 2.55 -11.46 0.84
N GLY A 267 3.19 -12.37 1.58
CA GLY A 267 4.07 -13.41 1.03
C GLY A 267 3.35 -14.27 -0.01
N MET A 268 2.15 -14.75 0.33
CA MET A 268 1.29 -15.51 -0.60
C MET A 268 0.97 -14.67 -1.86
N GLY A 269 0.52 -13.42 -1.72
CA GLY A 269 0.25 -12.54 -2.87
C GLY A 269 1.44 -12.39 -3.82
N LYS A 270 2.64 -12.26 -3.27
CA LYS A 270 3.90 -12.18 -4.03
C LYS A 270 4.27 -13.49 -4.74
N GLU A 271 4.02 -14.65 -4.15
CA GLU A 271 4.22 -15.96 -4.79
C GLU A 271 3.24 -16.22 -5.95
N MET A 272 2.15 -15.45 -6.00
CA MET A 272 0.96 -15.80 -6.78
C MET A 272 0.68 -14.89 -7.97
N GLY A 273 1.53 -13.89 -8.18
CA GLY A 273 1.47 -13.04 -9.38
C GLY A 273 1.91 -11.60 -9.14
N ARG A 274 2.09 -11.18 -7.88
CA ARG A 274 2.43 -9.80 -7.51
C ARG A 274 1.37 -8.79 -7.96
N GLY A 275 1.62 -7.48 -7.91
CA GLY A 275 0.82 -6.44 -8.55
C GLY A 275 -0.69 -6.57 -8.27
N GLY A 276 -1.09 -6.34 -7.02
CA GLY A 276 -2.49 -6.47 -6.59
C GLY A 276 -2.62 -6.52 -5.07
N VAL A 277 -3.85 -6.45 -4.58
CA VAL A 277 -4.14 -6.61 -3.15
C VAL A 277 -4.48 -8.08 -2.83
N VAL A 278 -4.37 -8.48 -1.57
CA VAL A 278 -4.82 -9.76 -1.02
C VAL A 278 -5.73 -9.43 0.15
N ILE A 279 -6.90 -10.07 0.26
CA ILE A 279 -7.86 -9.79 1.34
C ILE A 279 -8.23 -11.11 2.01
N LEU A 280 -7.84 -11.27 3.28
CA LEU A 280 -8.33 -12.37 4.10
C LEU A 280 -9.73 -12.05 4.63
N GLY A 281 -10.75 -12.42 3.86
CA GLY A 281 -11.99 -12.88 4.48
C GLY A 281 -11.74 -14.19 5.23
N ARG A 282 -12.68 -14.66 6.06
CA ARG A 282 -12.56 -15.92 6.85
C ARG A 282 -12.44 -17.22 6.02
N SER A 283 -12.16 -17.14 4.72
CA SER A 283 -11.88 -18.27 3.84
C SER A 283 -11.05 -17.82 2.63
N PRO A 284 -9.97 -18.53 2.25
CA PRO A 284 -9.16 -18.20 1.07
C PRO A 284 -9.91 -18.44 -0.25
N GLY A 285 -10.03 -17.41 -1.09
CA GLY A 285 -10.51 -17.53 -2.49
C GLY A 285 -9.46 -18.07 -3.46
N TYR A 286 -9.83 -18.30 -4.73
CA TYR A 286 -8.92 -18.69 -5.83
C TYR A 286 -9.19 -17.83 -7.07
N VAL A 287 -8.15 -17.28 -7.71
CA VAL A 287 -8.20 -16.57 -9.01
C VAL A 287 -7.36 -17.36 -10.02
N CYS A 288 -7.90 -17.61 -11.21
CA CYS A 288 -7.12 -18.16 -12.33
C CYS A 288 -6.26 -17.04 -12.93
N VAL A 289 -4.94 -17.17 -12.90
CA VAL A 289 -4.04 -16.30 -13.68
C VAL A 289 -3.73 -16.99 -15.00
N GLY A 290 -3.88 -16.27 -16.12
CA GLY A 290 -3.72 -16.83 -17.46
C GLY A 290 -2.38 -17.54 -17.65
N GLY A 291 -2.42 -18.79 -18.11
CA GLY A 291 -1.23 -19.57 -18.47
C GLY A 291 -0.57 -20.38 -17.34
N GLY A 292 -1.03 -20.32 -16.09
CA GLY A 292 -0.44 -21.20 -15.06
C GLY A 292 -1.05 -21.20 -13.66
N GLY A 293 -1.89 -22.20 -13.37
CA GLY A 293 -2.08 -22.75 -12.03
C GLY A 293 -3.08 -22.02 -11.11
N CYS A 294 -4.13 -22.74 -10.70
CA CYS A 294 -5.10 -22.35 -9.67
C CYS A 294 -4.45 -22.45 -8.29
N ARG A 295 -3.66 -21.44 -7.95
CA ARG A 295 -3.11 -21.25 -6.61
C ARG A 295 -4.21 -20.69 -5.68
N LYS A 296 -4.09 -20.87 -4.36
CA LYS A 296 -5.05 -20.38 -3.33
C LYS A 296 -4.90 -18.86 -3.11
N VAL A 297 -5.64 -18.02 -3.84
CA VAL A 297 -5.37 -16.57 -4.02
C VAL A 297 -5.79 -15.61 -2.91
N LEU A 298 -6.81 -15.89 -2.09
CA LEU A 298 -7.29 -14.90 -1.09
C LEU A 298 -7.69 -13.56 -1.73
N THR A 299 -8.35 -13.61 -2.90
CA THR A 299 -8.76 -12.47 -3.76
C THR A 299 -7.62 -11.55 -4.21
N ARG A 300 -7.41 -11.46 -5.53
CA ARG A 300 -6.49 -10.51 -6.16
C ARG A 300 -7.32 -9.47 -6.94
N PRO A 301 -7.72 -8.34 -6.33
CA PRO A 301 -8.40 -7.26 -7.03
C PRO A 301 -7.34 -6.45 -7.80
N VAL A 302 -6.98 -6.93 -8.99
CA VAL A 302 -6.00 -6.26 -9.87
C VAL A 302 -6.72 -5.21 -10.72
N ARG A 303 -6.09 -4.06 -10.94
CA ARG A 303 -6.56 -3.14 -12.00
C ARG A 303 -6.40 -3.76 -13.38
N ARG A 304 -7.29 -3.43 -14.31
CA ARG A 304 -7.27 -3.92 -15.70
C ARG A 304 -6.01 -3.55 -16.50
N ASP A 305 -5.25 -2.55 -16.04
CA ASP A 305 -4.04 -2.01 -16.69
C ASP A 305 -2.72 -2.67 -16.21
N THR A 306 -2.77 -3.65 -15.30
CA THR A 306 -1.56 -4.23 -14.71
C THR A 306 -0.83 -5.16 -15.71
N PRO A 307 0.46 -4.93 -16.01
CA PRO A 307 1.20 -5.73 -16.99
C PRO A 307 1.17 -7.23 -16.69
N GLY A 308 0.72 -8.03 -17.65
CA GLY A 308 0.60 -9.49 -17.53
C GLY A 308 -0.78 -10.00 -17.08
N VAL A 309 -1.75 -9.12 -16.80
CA VAL A 309 -3.18 -9.49 -16.75
C VAL A 309 -3.76 -9.33 -18.15
N SER A 310 -4.39 -10.37 -18.70
CA SER A 310 -5.09 -10.26 -19.99
C SER A 310 -6.41 -9.49 -19.84
N GLU A 311 -6.77 -8.69 -20.84
CA GLU A 311 -8.02 -7.92 -20.85
C GLU A 311 -9.27 -8.82 -20.74
N ASP A 312 -9.17 -10.09 -21.15
CA ASP A 312 -10.22 -11.11 -21.10
C ASP A 312 -10.64 -11.55 -19.68
N VAL A 313 -9.96 -11.11 -18.62
CA VAL A 313 -10.30 -11.54 -17.25
C VAL A 313 -11.54 -10.77 -16.74
N VAL A 314 -12.72 -11.28 -17.10
CA VAL A 314 -14.06 -10.85 -16.63
C VAL A 314 -14.11 -10.60 -15.12
N TYR A 315 -13.40 -11.43 -14.34
CA TYR A 315 -13.33 -11.36 -12.89
C TYR A 315 -12.62 -10.11 -12.32
N SER A 316 -11.88 -9.35 -13.14
CA SER A 316 -11.20 -8.11 -12.74
C SER A 316 -12.13 -7.02 -12.17
N SER A 317 -13.44 -7.13 -12.43
CA SER A 317 -14.46 -6.21 -11.96
C SER A 317 -14.78 -6.36 -10.46
N TRP A 318 -14.41 -7.49 -9.83
CA TRP A 318 -14.45 -7.67 -8.38
C TRP A 318 -13.18 -7.11 -7.75
N CYS A 319 -13.07 -5.78 -7.72
CA CYS A 319 -11.90 -5.04 -7.24
C CYS A 319 -12.13 -4.24 -5.94
N LEU A 320 -11.07 -3.64 -5.37
CA LEU A 320 -11.19 -2.73 -4.21
C LEU A 320 -12.05 -1.50 -4.52
N GLU A 321 -11.99 -0.96 -5.74
CA GLU A 321 -12.85 0.15 -6.16
C GLU A 321 -14.33 -0.22 -6.06
N THR A 322 -14.69 -1.43 -6.53
CA THR A 322 -16.04 -2.01 -6.38
C THR A 322 -16.42 -2.15 -4.91
N LEU A 323 -15.49 -2.58 -4.04
CA LEU A 323 -15.74 -2.66 -2.60
C LEU A 323 -15.99 -1.29 -1.98
N ASN A 324 -15.12 -0.31 -2.19
CA ASN A 324 -15.25 1.01 -1.60
C ASN A 324 -16.48 1.76 -2.14
N ARG A 325 -16.84 1.57 -3.41
CA ARG A 325 -18.11 2.02 -3.99
C ARG A 325 -19.32 1.38 -3.29
N ALA A 326 -19.27 0.09 -2.96
CA ALA A 326 -20.31 -0.60 -2.22
C ALA A 326 -20.38 -0.15 -0.75
N LEU A 327 -19.23 0.01 -0.09
CA LEU A 327 -19.13 0.50 1.30
C LEU A 327 -19.68 1.92 1.46
N ASN A 328 -19.49 2.80 0.47
CA ASN A 328 -20.09 4.13 0.43
C ASN A 328 -21.62 4.12 0.20
N ARG A 329 -22.22 2.97 -0.15
CA ARG A 329 -23.64 2.81 -0.47
C ARG A 329 -24.34 1.74 0.39
N VAL A 330 -23.77 1.37 1.53
CA VAL A 330 -24.27 0.29 2.40
C VAL A 330 -25.76 0.42 2.73
N ASN A 331 -26.24 1.65 2.96
CA ASN A 331 -27.66 1.94 3.22
C ASN A 331 -28.58 1.50 2.07
N GLU A 332 -28.16 1.64 0.81
CA GLU A 332 -28.90 1.12 -0.34
C GLU A 332 -28.82 -0.40 -0.48
N LEU A 333 -27.77 -1.02 0.07
CA LEU A 333 -27.50 -2.46 -0.04
C LEU A 333 -28.20 -3.28 1.07
N GLN A 334 -28.68 -2.64 2.14
CA GLN A 334 -29.32 -3.32 3.28
C GLN A 334 -30.50 -4.23 2.88
N SER A 335 -31.25 -3.86 1.83
CA SER A 335 -32.41 -4.61 1.31
C SER A 335 -32.04 -5.87 0.50
N TYR A 336 -30.75 -6.05 0.21
CA TYR A 336 -30.17 -7.18 -0.55
C TYR A 336 -29.26 -8.07 0.31
N LEU A 337 -29.21 -7.89 1.64
CA LEU A 337 -28.37 -8.69 2.55
C LEU A 337 -28.56 -10.20 2.36
N ARG A 338 -29.80 -10.65 2.12
CA ARG A 338 -30.12 -12.06 1.89
C ARG A 338 -29.49 -12.58 0.60
N GLU A 339 -29.59 -11.80 -0.47
CA GLU A 339 -29.01 -12.11 -1.77
C GLU A 339 -27.48 -12.17 -1.65
N ILE A 340 -26.86 -11.20 -0.97
CA ILE A 340 -25.41 -11.16 -0.67
C ILE A 340 -24.97 -12.40 0.12
N ASP A 341 -25.65 -12.74 1.22
CA ASP A 341 -25.33 -13.92 2.05
C ASP A 341 -25.46 -15.24 1.26
N VAL A 342 -26.44 -15.36 0.36
CA VAL A 342 -26.58 -16.55 -0.50
C VAL A 342 -25.45 -16.63 -1.52
N LEU A 343 -25.10 -15.53 -2.19
CA LEU A 343 -24.01 -15.50 -3.17
C LEU A 343 -22.65 -15.79 -2.51
N ALA A 344 -22.38 -15.21 -1.34
CA ALA A 344 -21.16 -15.46 -0.56
C ALA A 344 -21.07 -16.94 -0.12
N ARG A 345 -22.19 -17.55 0.26
CA ARG A 345 -22.26 -18.98 0.59
C ARG A 345 -22.01 -19.88 -0.63
N ILE A 346 -22.61 -19.59 -1.79
CA ILE A 346 -22.34 -20.35 -3.02
C ILE A 346 -20.86 -20.21 -3.41
N GLY A 347 -20.29 -19.00 -3.32
CA GLY A 347 -18.86 -18.76 -3.50
C GLY A 347 -17.98 -19.55 -2.52
N TYR A 348 -18.37 -19.66 -1.24
CA TYR A 348 -17.67 -20.47 -0.24
C TYR A 348 -17.73 -21.97 -0.56
N GLU A 349 -18.92 -22.51 -0.82
CA GLU A 349 -19.11 -23.92 -1.14
C GLU A 349 -18.42 -24.31 -2.47
N SER A 350 -18.18 -23.34 -3.37
CA SER A 350 -17.41 -23.54 -4.60
C SER A 350 -15.90 -23.66 -4.39
N LEU A 351 -15.35 -23.26 -3.23
CA LEU A 351 -13.90 -23.33 -2.93
C LEU A 351 -13.36 -24.76 -2.81
N SER A 352 -14.24 -25.76 -2.65
CA SER A 352 -13.86 -27.17 -2.63
C SER A 352 -13.73 -27.80 -4.02
N LEU A 353 -14.04 -27.07 -5.09
CA LEU A 353 -13.97 -27.55 -6.47
C LEU A 353 -12.61 -27.23 -7.09
N ASP A 354 -11.96 -28.26 -7.62
CA ASP A 354 -10.72 -28.13 -8.39
C ASP A 354 -11.04 -27.87 -9.88
N PHE A 355 -11.21 -26.60 -10.23
CA PHE A 355 -11.51 -26.20 -11.61
C PHE A 355 -10.32 -26.33 -12.59
N GLU A 356 -9.21 -26.97 -12.18
CA GLU A 356 -7.97 -27.01 -12.97
C GLU A 356 -7.39 -28.41 -13.22
N LYS A 357 -8.18 -29.46 -12.98
CA LYS A 357 -7.93 -30.80 -13.53
C LYS A 357 -8.81 -31.08 -14.76
N PRO A 358 -8.46 -30.57 -15.96
CA PRO A 358 -9.23 -30.84 -17.19
C PRO A 358 -9.12 -32.31 -17.67
N SER A 359 -8.27 -33.13 -17.06
CA SER A 359 -7.88 -34.46 -17.54
C SER A 359 -8.38 -35.63 -16.68
N LEU A 360 -9.06 -35.38 -15.56
CA LEU A 360 -9.63 -36.41 -14.70
C LEU A 360 -11.14 -36.18 -14.58
N ALA A 361 -11.93 -37.25 -14.73
CA ALA A 361 -13.35 -37.19 -14.47
C ALA A 361 -13.57 -36.75 -13.01
N PRO A 362 -14.47 -35.77 -12.73
CA PRO A 362 -14.72 -35.31 -11.37
C PRO A 362 -15.17 -36.47 -10.49
N SER A 363 -14.65 -36.52 -9.27
CA SER A 363 -15.04 -37.53 -8.29
C SER A 363 -16.53 -37.44 -7.97
N ALA A 364 -17.13 -38.52 -7.46
CA ALA A 364 -18.54 -38.53 -7.07
C ALA A 364 -18.90 -37.38 -6.08
N ARG A 365 -17.96 -36.98 -5.21
CA ARG A 365 -18.11 -35.84 -4.29
C ARG A 365 -18.08 -34.49 -4.99
N GLU A 366 -17.22 -34.32 -6.00
CA GLU A 366 -17.16 -33.10 -6.81
C GLU A 366 -18.41 -32.96 -7.69
N LEU A 367 -18.90 -34.07 -8.27
CA LEU A 367 -20.19 -34.11 -8.99
C LEU A 367 -21.37 -33.76 -8.09
N GLU A 368 -21.46 -34.34 -6.89
CA GLU A 368 -22.50 -34.01 -5.91
C GLU A 368 -22.47 -32.52 -5.52
N ALA A 369 -21.26 -31.97 -5.28
CA ALA A 369 -21.07 -30.57 -4.96
C ALA A 369 -21.47 -29.66 -6.14
N LEU A 370 -21.06 -29.99 -7.37
CA LEU A 370 -21.42 -29.26 -8.59
C LEU A 370 -22.94 -29.23 -8.79
N VAL A 371 -23.63 -30.36 -8.70
CA VAL A 371 -25.10 -30.44 -8.84
C VAL A 371 -25.79 -29.63 -7.73
N ARG A 372 -25.31 -29.70 -6.49
CA ARG A 372 -25.86 -28.89 -5.39
C ARG A 372 -25.69 -27.39 -5.64
N LEU A 373 -24.54 -26.96 -6.15
CA LEU A 373 -24.23 -25.58 -6.48
C LEU A 373 -25.03 -25.08 -7.70
N GLU A 374 -25.20 -25.92 -8.72
CA GLU A 374 -26.04 -25.66 -9.89
C GLU A 374 -27.48 -25.41 -9.49
N ILE A 375 -28.05 -26.30 -8.65
CA ILE A 375 -29.41 -26.16 -8.12
C ILE A 375 -29.53 -24.88 -7.29
N ALA A 376 -28.58 -24.61 -6.38
CA ALA A 376 -28.60 -23.42 -5.54
C ALA A 376 -28.54 -22.12 -6.36
N TYR A 377 -27.66 -22.06 -7.36
CA TYR A 377 -27.46 -20.88 -8.20
C TYR A 377 -28.62 -20.66 -9.18
N SER A 378 -29.13 -21.73 -9.79
CA SER A 378 -30.37 -21.70 -10.59
C SER A 378 -31.57 -21.24 -9.77
N TYR A 379 -31.71 -21.74 -8.53
CA TYR A 379 -32.85 -21.43 -7.67
C TYR A 379 -32.86 -19.97 -7.25
N ILE A 380 -31.72 -19.39 -6.85
CA ILE A 380 -31.69 -17.98 -6.44
C ILE A 380 -31.97 -17.05 -7.64
N TRP A 381 -31.44 -17.32 -8.82
CA TRP A 381 -31.76 -16.57 -10.03
C TRP A 381 -33.22 -16.73 -10.49
N SER A 382 -33.79 -17.93 -10.39
CA SER A 382 -35.21 -18.16 -10.69
C SER A 382 -36.16 -17.43 -9.72
N ARG A 383 -35.80 -17.34 -8.43
CA ARG A 383 -36.65 -16.74 -7.38
C ARG A 383 -36.40 -15.25 -7.11
N ARG A 384 -35.21 -14.74 -7.44
CA ARG A 384 -34.74 -13.39 -7.08
C ARG A 384 -34.01 -12.68 -8.23
N GLY A 385 -34.13 -13.14 -9.47
CA GLY A 385 -33.35 -12.63 -10.60
C GLY A 385 -33.45 -11.12 -10.85
N GLU A 386 -34.60 -10.51 -10.60
CA GLU A 386 -34.79 -9.04 -10.64
C GLU A 386 -33.90 -8.34 -9.59
N LYS A 387 -34.04 -8.73 -8.31
CA LYS A 387 -33.18 -8.23 -7.23
C LYS A 387 -31.69 -8.50 -7.43
N LEU A 388 -31.33 -9.62 -8.05
CA LEU A 388 -29.93 -9.94 -8.37
C LEU A 388 -29.40 -9.04 -9.48
N GLY A 389 -30.23 -8.70 -10.48
CA GLY A 389 -29.90 -7.69 -11.49
C GLY A 389 -29.68 -6.30 -10.87
N GLU A 390 -30.61 -5.85 -10.03
CA GLU A 390 -30.47 -4.57 -9.29
C GLU A 390 -29.21 -4.54 -8.40
N LEU A 391 -28.93 -5.63 -7.67
CA LEU A 391 -27.73 -5.76 -6.85
C LEU A 391 -26.46 -5.71 -7.72
N ALA A 392 -26.45 -6.43 -8.83
CA ALA A 392 -25.31 -6.45 -9.75
C ALA A 392 -25.08 -5.07 -10.38
N GLU A 393 -26.13 -4.34 -10.78
CA GLU A 393 -25.99 -2.95 -11.26
C GLU A 393 -25.49 -2.01 -10.15
N LYS A 394 -25.99 -2.13 -8.91
CA LYS A 394 -25.56 -1.30 -7.78
C LYS A 394 -24.09 -1.49 -7.41
N LEU A 395 -23.57 -2.72 -7.50
CA LEU A 395 -22.18 -3.05 -7.22
C LEU A 395 -21.26 -2.74 -8.40
N LEU A 396 -21.61 -3.21 -9.61
CA LEU A 396 -20.71 -3.36 -10.76
C LEU A 396 -21.02 -2.40 -11.91
N GLY A 397 -22.17 -1.71 -11.89
CA GLY A 397 -22.61 -0.80 -12.93
C GLY A 397 -23.26 -1.50 -14.14
N ARG A 398 -23.27 -0.81 -15.29
CA ARG A 398 -24.06 -1.23 -16.46
C ARG A 398 -23.55 -2.44 -17.23
N ASN A 399 -22.31 -2.91 -16.99
CA ASN A 399 -21.72 -4.07 -17.67
C ASN A 399 -21.69 -5.31 -16.73
N HIS A 400 -22.75 -5.54 -15.96
CA HIS A 400 -22.75 -6.51 -14.87
C HIS A 400 -23.02 -7.97 -15.30
N GLU A 401 -23.63 -8.21 -16.46
CA GLU A 401 -24.07 -9.56 -16.89
C GLU A 401 -22.91 -10.55 -17.11
N SER A 402 -21.71 -10.07 -17.47
CA SER A 402 -20.52 -10.92 -17.54
C SER A 402 -19.98 -11.28 -16.15
N VAL A 403 -20.15 -10.39 -15.18
CA VAL A 403 -19.47 -10.47 -13.87
C VAL A 403 -20.30 -11.23 -12.83
N LEU A 404 -21.63 -11.14 -12.86
CA LEU A 404 -22.52 -12.00 -12.09
C LEU A 404 -23.47 -12.73 -13.05
N PRO A 405 -23.05 -13.85 -13.67
CA PRO A 405 -23.79 -14.43 -14.78
C PRO A 405 -25.16 -14.97 -14.36
N LYS A 406 -26.20 -14.56 -15.08
CA LYS A 406 -27.56 -15.08 -14.92
C LYS A 406 -27.61 -16.57 -15.24
N TYR A 407 -28.27 -17.37 -14.41
CA TYR A 407 -28.30 -18.83 -14.57
C TYR A 407 -29.67 -19.45 -14.19
N PRO A 408 -30.15 -20.54 -14.83
CA PRO A 408 -29.60 -21.16 -16.03
C PRO A 408 -29.77 -20.24 -17.25
N ILE A 409 -28.88 -20.42 -18.23
CA ILE A 409 -28.81 -19.58 -19.42
C ILE A 409 -29.66 -20.19 -20.54
N LYS A 410 -30.37 -19.34 -21.28
CA LYS A 410 -30.90 -19.71 -22.60
C LYS A 410 -29.76 -19.52 -23.61
N GLU A 411 -29.28 -20.62 -24.19
CA GLU A 411 -28.25 -20.76 -25.25
C GLU A 411 -27.25 -19.59 -25.44
N GLY A 412 -25.97 -19.84 -25.14
CA GLY A 412 -24.85 -18.99 -25.61
C GLY A 412 -24.14 -18.11 -24.57
N GLY A 413 -24.45 -18.23 -23.28
CA GLY A 413 -23.73 -17.54 -22.19
C GLY A 413 -22.69 -18.43 -21.47
N PRO A 414 -22.04 -17.88 -20.42
CA PRO A 414 -20.88 -18.50 -19.76
C PRO A 414 -21.23 -19.80 -19.01
N PRO A 415 -20.39 -20.85 -19.04
CA PRO A 415 -20.63 -22.10 -18.32
C PRO A 415 -20.81 -21.90 -16.80
N LEU A 416 -21.49 -22.85 -16.13
CA LEU A 416 -21.65 -22.86 -14.67
C LEU A 416 -20.30 -22.69 -13.95
N THR A 417 -19.25 -23.35 -14.43
CA THR A 417 -17.89 -23.27 -13.86
C THR A 417 -17.31 -21.85 -13.90
N GLU A 418 -17.65 -21.05 -14.91
CA GLU A 418 -17.26 -19.64 -15.02
C GLU A 418 -18.03 -18.77 -14.03
N ALA A 419 -19.33 -19.00 -13.88
CA ALA A 419 -20.16 -18.31 -12.88
C ALA A 419 -19.69 -18.61 -11.44
N LEU A 420 -19.40 -19.88 -11.11
CA LEU A 420 -18.88 -20.27 -9.81
C LEU A 420 -17.48 -19.69 -9.54
N ARG A 421 -16.59 -19.65 -10.54
CA ARG A 421 -15.30 -18.94 -10.45
C ARG A 421 -15.50 -17.45 -10.16
N SER A 422 -16.50 -16.79 -10.75
CA SER A 422 -16.79 -15.39 -10.43
C SER A 422 -17.26 -15.22 -8.98
N LEU A 423 -18.11 -16.10 -8.46
CA LEU A 423 -18.55 -16.06 -7.06
C LEU A 423 -17.43 -16.32 -6.05
N ILE A 424 -16.45 -17.15 -6.39
CA ILE A 424 -15.24 -17.35 -5.59
C ILE A 424 -14.44 -16.04 -5.45
N ASN A 425 -14.34 -15.27 -6.54
CA ASN A 425 -13.67 -13.97 -6.56
C ASN A 425 -14.49 -12.87 -5.87
N ALA A 426 -15.82 -12.92 -6.01
CA ALA A 426 -16.73 -12.01 -5.33
C ALA A 426 -16.76 -12.21 -3.80
N LYS A 427 -16.60 -13.45 -3.33
CA LYS A 427 -16.91 -13.84 -1.94
C LYS A 427 -16.29 -12.92 -0.88
N PRO A 428 -14.97 -12.64 -0.84
CA PRO A 428 -14.41 -11.80 0.22
C PRO A 428 -14.97 -10.38 0.24
N LEU A 429 -15.35 -9.84 -0.94
CA LEU A 429 -16.01 -8.54 -1.04
C LEU A 429 -17.46 -8.63 -0.53
N LEU A 430 -18.18 -9.69 -0.90
CA LEU A 430 -19.55 -9.95 -0.41
C LEU A 430 -19.59 -10.13 1.12
N ASP A 431 -18.62 -10.84 1.71
CA ASP A 431 -18.47 -11.00 3.16
C ASP A 431 -18.27 -9.65 3.86
N LEU A 432 -17.44 -8.75 3.29
CA LEU A 432 -17.18 -7.43 3.85
C LEU A 432 -18.36 -6.47 3.67
N ILE A 433 -19.08 -6.53 2.55
CA ILE A 433 -20.34 -5.79 2.36
C ILE A 433 -21.40 -6.29 3.36
N ALA A 434 -21.52 -7.60 3.58
CA ALA A 434 -22.42 -8.17 4.58
C ALA A 434 -22.02 -7.76 6.02
N LEU A 435 -20.71 -7.67 6.32
CA LEU A 435 -20.19 -7.15 7.58
C LEU A 435 -20.61 -5.68 7.80
N ALA A 436 -20.42 -4.81 6.80
CA ALA A 436 -20.84 -3.42 6.88
C ALA A 436 -22.35 -3.27 7.09
N ILE A 437 -23.18 -3.99 6.31
CA ILE A 437 -24.65 -3.97 6.47
C ILE A 437 -25.08 -4.41 7.89
N ARG A 438 -24.36 -5.35 8.50
CA ARG A 438 -24.66 -5.82 9.86
C ARG A 438 -24.27 -4.79 10.93
N GLN A 439 -23.21 -4.01 10.71
CA GLN A 439 -22.81 -2.90 11.60
C GLN A 439 -23.79 -1.72 11.57
N GLU A 440 -24.38 -1.37 10.42
CA GLU A 440 -25.40 -0.29 10.35
C GLU A 440 -26.74 -0.65 11.03
N ARG A 441 -26.88 -1.88 11.54
CA ARG A 441 -28.10 -2.40 12.18
C ARG A 441 -27.94 -2.66 13.69
N SER A 442 -26.72 -2.54 14.21
CA SER A 442 -26.35 -2.77 15.61
C SER A 442 -26.09 -1.45 16.32
#